data_AF-A0A151RVY1-F1
#
_entry.id   AF-A0A151RVY1-F1
#
_cell.length_a   1.000
_cell.length_b   1.000
_cell.length_c   1.000
_cell.angle_alpha   90.00
_cell.angle_beta   90.00
_cell.angle_gamma   90.00
#
_symmetry.space_group_name_H-M   'P 1'
#
loop_
_entity.id
_entity.type
_entity.pdbx_description
1 polymer ?
#
loop_
_entity_poly.entity_id
_entity_poly.type
_entity_poly.pdbx_seq_one_letter_code
_entity_poly.pdbx_strand_id
1 'polypeptide(L)'
;MGGTSNPPFFYMYQCFFRDLGVCLPFTQFECDFLNFVNSAPCQLHPNSWDFLRAFQVLCSTLGIGLSLPIFLHFYQLKLGVPPYGWVSLNGSKAGGLFSLYSQSYKNFKQEFFRVLPKEVDPLEDEVFYFGGLSRFPLYWQQAPVRFNGLANLELSTSNAAAIKDLEALPRPLDCKLILSLASSAYKERGLESEYIVFFSC
;
A
#
# COMPACT_ATOMS: atom_id res chain seq x y z
N MET A 1 19.76 24.50 28.29
CA MET A 1 20.27 23.91 27.03
C MET A 1 19.22 22.95 26.48
N GLY A 2 18.08 23.48 26.00
CA GLY A 2 17.04 22.66 25.38
C GLY A 2 17.36 22.56 23.90
N GLY A 3 17.99 21.45 23.49
CA GLY A 3 18.22 21.18 22.08
C GLY A 3 16.87 21.11 21.37
N THR A 4 16.65 21.98 20.38
CA THR A 4 15.55 21.83 19.44
C THR A 4 15.77 20.54 18.67
N SER A 5 15.21 19.43 19.15
CA SER A 5 15.15 18.21 18.35
C SER A 5 14.37 18.56 17.09
N ASN A 6 15.01 18.45 15.92
CA ASN A 6 14.32 18.67 14.65
C ASN A 6 13.04 17.83 14.62
N PRO A 7 11.91 18.37 14.14
CA PRO A 7 10.69 17.60 14.05
C PRO A 7 10.96 16.34 13.22
N PRO A 8 10.47 15.20 13.68
CA PRO A 8 10.65 13.94 12.97
C PRO A 8 9.99 14.02 11.58
N PHE A 9 10.57 13.31 10.63
CA PHE A 9 10.17 13.35 9.24
C PHE A 9 10.38 12.00 8.57
N PHE A 10 9.78 11.81 7.40
CA PHE A 10 10.08 10.68 6.52
C PHE A 10 10.25 11.16 5.09
N TYR A 11 10.84 10.32 4.25
CA TYR A 11 11.01 10.61 2.83
C TYR A 11 9.91 9.98 2.00
N MET A 12 9.53 10.65 0.91
CA MET A 12 8.64 10.13 -0.10
C MET A 12 9.14 10.50 -1.49
N TYR A 13 8.87 9.64 -2.49
CA TYR A 13 9.12 9.97 -3.89
C TYR A 13 7.94 10.73 -4.48
N GLN A 14 8.22 11.69 -5.37
CA GLN A 14 7.20 12.51 -6.02
C GLN A 14 6.19 11.67 -6.82
N CYS A 15 6.65 10.59 -7.45
CA CYS A 15 5.79 9.67 -8.21
C CYS A 15 4.69 9.02 -7.38
N PHE A 16 4.86 8.86 -6.07
CA PHE A 16 3.83 8.27 -5.20
C PHE A 16 2.56 9.13 -5.20
N PHE A 17 2.72 10.45 -5.15
CA PHE A 17 1.60 11.39 -5.18
C PHE A 17 1.11 11.65 -6.60
N ARG A 18 2.06 11.94 -7.50
CA ARG A 18 1.76 12.36 -8.88
C ARG A 18 1.10 11.26 -9.70
N ASP A 19 1.62 10.03 -9.59
CA ASP A 19 1.25 8.94 -10.49
C ASP A 19 0.32 7.93 -9.81
N LEU A 20 0.55 7.65 -8.52
CA LEU A 20 -0.14 6.56 -7.81
C LEU A 20 -1.31 7.02 -6.95
N GLY A 21 -1.53 8.33 -6.80
CA GLY A 21 -2.62 8.88 -5.99
C GLY A 21 -2.51 8.54 -4.50
N VAL A 22 -1.28 8.38 -4.00
CA VAL A 22 -1.01 8.29 -2.55
C VAL A 22 -1.38 9.62 -1.90
N CYS A 23 -2.06 9.57 -0.77
CA CYS A 23 -2.49 10.74 -0.01
C CYS A 23 -1.93 10.69 1.42
N LEU A 24 -1.83 11.86 2.06
CA LEU A 24 -1.51 11.99 3.47
C LEU A 24 -2.71 12.57 4.25
N PRO A 25 -2.94 12.17 5.52
CA PRO A 25 -2.26 11.07 6.22
C PRO A 25 -2.45 9.71 5.53
N PHE A 26 -1.52 8.79 5.78
CA PHE A 26 -1.70 7.40 5.38
C PHE A 26 -2.91 6.79 6.09
N THR A 27 -3.59 5.90 5.39
CA THR A 27 -4.68 5.12 5.96
C THR A 27 -4.17 4.16 7.03
N GLN A 28 -5.05 3.68 7.90
CA GLN A 28 -4.65 2.69 8.91
C GLN A 28 -4.06 1.43 8.26
N PHE A 29 -4.62 0.99 7.14
CA PHE A 29 -4.12 -0.15 6.37
C PHE A 29 -2.68 0.05 5.85
N GLU A 30 -2.36 1.23 5.33
CA GLU A 30 -1.00 1.56 4.87
C GLU A 30 -0.01 1.59 6.03
N CYS A 31 -0.40 2.19 7.16
CA CYS A 31 0.39 2.17 8.40
C CYS A 31 0.63 0.73 8.91
N ASP A 32 -0.43 -0.08 8.99
CA ASP A 32 -0.38 -1.47 9.43
C ASP A 32 0.54 -2.30 8.52
N PHE A 33 0.46 -2.10 7.21
CA PHE A 33 1.35 -2.77 6.26
C PHE A 33 2.81 -2.37 6.49
N LEU A 34 3.12 -1.07 6.59
CA LEU A 34 4.48 -0.56 6.80
C LEU A 34 5.09 -1.09 8.12
N ASN A 35 4.29 -1.16 9.19
CA ASN A 35 4.69 -1.77 10.46
C ASN A 35 4.94 -3.28 10.29
N PHE A 36 4.01 -3.98 9.65
CA PHE A 36 4.12 -5.42 9.44
C PHE A 36 5.40 -5.82 8.70
N VAL A 37 5.76 -5.07 7.65
CA VAL A 37 6.98 -5.33 6.89
C VAL A 37 8.23 -4.64 7.45
N ASN A 38 8.11 -3.90 8.56
CA ASN A 38 9.16 -3.06 9.13
C ASN A 38 9.91 -2.24 8.06
N SER A 39 9.19 -1.41 7.32
CA SER A 39 9.74 -0.63 6.21
C SER A 39 9.30 0.82 6.28
N ALA A 40 10.19 1.73 5.92
CA ALA A 40 9.81 3.11 5.69
C ALA A 40 9.04 3.28 4.38
N PRO A 41 8.23 4.35 4.25
CA PRO A 41 7.49 4.64 3.01
C PRO A 41 8.37 4.69 1.76
N CYS A 42 9.50 5.39 1.81
CA CYS A 42 10.46 5.48 0.69
C CYS A 42 11.26 4.20 0.43
N GLN A 43 11.22 3.21 1.32
CA GLN A 43 11.94 1.97 1.10
C GLN A 43 11.15 1.01 0.18
N LEU A 44 9.83 1.23 0.05
CA LEU A 44 8.99 0.54 -0.92
C LEU A 44 9.23 1.05 -2.34
N HIS A 45 9.36 0.12 -3.28
CA HIS A 45 9.37 0.43 -4.70
C HIS A 45 8.03 1.08 -5.14
N PRO A 46 8.01 2.02 -6.11
CA PRO A 46 6.76 2.64 -6.59
C PRO A 46 5.68 1.65 -6.95
N ASN A 47 6.01 0.56 -7.66
CA ASN A 47 4.98 -0.44 -7.98
C ASN A 47 4.35 -1.12 -6.75
N SER A 48 5.08 -1.20 -5.63
CA SER A 48 4.49 -1.72 -4.38
C SER A 48 3.41 -0.79 -3.82
N TRP A 49 3.64 0.53 -3.93
CA TRP A 49 2.65 1.53 -3.53
C TRP A 49 1.41 1.49 -4.42
N ASP A 50 1.58 1.20 -5.72
CA ASP A 50 0.45 1.06 -6.63
C ASP A 50 -0.47 -0.09 -6.23
N PHE A 51 0.09 -1.24 -5.83
CA PHE A 51 -0.70 -2.37 -5.36
C PHE A 51 -1.46 -2.06 -4.07
N LEU A 52 -0.84 -1.39 -3.10
CA LEU A 52 -1.51 -0.97 -1.87
C LEU A 52 -2.69 -0.04 -2.18
N ARG A 53 -2.49 0.92 -3.09
CA ARG A 53 -3.53 1.90 -3.43
C ARG A 53 -4.64 1.27 -4.27
N ALA A 54 -4.30 0.49 -5.30
CA ALA A 54 -5.26 -0.21 -6.13
C ALA A 54 -6.11 -1.19 -5.32
N PHE A 55 -5.52 -1.87 -4.33
CA PHE A 55 -6.27 -2.75 -3.43
C PHE A 55 -7.33 -1.99 -2.63
N GLN A 56 -6.97 -0.84 -2.04
CA GLN A 56 -7.92 0.01 -1.32
C GLN A 56 -9.07 0.48 -2.21
N VAL A 57 -8.76 0.87 -3.45
CA VAL A 57 -9.79 1.34 -4.41
C VAL A 57 -10.69 0.17 -4.85
N LEU A 58 -10.11 -0.99 -5.14
CA LEU A 58 -10.86 -2.19 -5.51
C LEU A 58 -11.79 -2.62 -4.38
N CYS A 59 -11.28 -2.77 -3.14
CA CYS A 59 -12.09 -3.13 -1.98
C CYS A 59 -13.23 -2.14 -1.75
N SER A 60 -12.95 -0.83 -1.82
CA SER A 60 -14.00 0.20 -1.72
C SER A 60 -15.03 0.11 -2.84
N THR A 61 -14.63 -0.29 -4.04
CA THR A 61 -15.55 -0.40 -5.20
C THR A 61 -16.41 -1.64 -5.10
N LEU A 62 -15.90 -2.74 -4.54
CA LEU A 62 -16.62 -4.00 -4.37
C LEU A 62 -17.39 -4.10 -3.04
N GLY A 63 -17.31 -3.08 -2.18
CA GLY A 63 -17.88 -3.13 -0.83
C GLY A 63 -17.19 -4.15 0.10
N ILE A 64 -15.97 -4.57 -0.23
CA ILE A 64 -15.17 -5.50 0.56
C ILE A 64 -14.42 -4.74 1.65
N GLY A 65 -14.45 -5.26 2.88
CA GLY A 65 -13.68 -4.70 3.99
C GLY A 65 -12.17 -4.74 3.72
N LEU A 66 -11.49 -3.60 3.90
CA LEU A 66 -10.05 -3.49 3.74
C LEU A 66 -9.33 -4.26 4.87
N SER A 67 -8.51 -5.25 4.50
CA SER A 67 -7.94 -6.20 5.45
C SER A 67 -6.52 -6.61 5.06
N LEU A 68 -5.58 -6.44 5.99
CA LEU A 68 -4.18 -6.81 5.76
C LEU A 68 -4.01 -8.31 5.43
N PRO A 69 -4.62 -9.27 6.15
CA PRO A 69 -4.58 -10.68 5.76
C PRO A 69 -5.02 -10.95 4.32
N ILE A 70 -6.10 -10.31 3.85
CA ILE A 70 -6.57 -10.46 2.46
C ILE A 70 -5.49 -9.97 1.48
N PHE A 71 -4.90 -8.80 1.73
CA PHE A 71 -3.81 -8.29 0.90
C PHE A 71 -2.60 -9.23 0.88
N LEU A 72 -2.16 -9.69 2.05
CA LEU A 72 -1.02 -10.59 2.19
C LEU A 72 -1.23 -11.92 1.46
N HIS A 73 -2.47 -12.41 1.31
CA HIS A 73 -2.78 -13.62 0.54
C HIS A 73 -2.31 -13.50 -0.93
N PHE A 74 -2.58 -12.37 -1.58
CA PHE A 74 -2.29 -12.16 -3.00
C PHE A 74 -0.86 -11.72 -3.29
N TYR A 75 -0.10 -11.27 -2.28
CA TYR A 75 1.23 -10.70 -2.48
C TYR A 75 2.32 -11.41 -1.69
N GLN A 76 3.56 -11.13 -2.06
CA GLN A 76 4.76 -11.51 -1.33
C GLN A 76 5.76 -10.36 -1.39
N LEU A 77 6.60 -10.28 -0.38
CA LEU A 77 7.64 -9.26 -0.28
C LEU A 77 9.00 -9.82 -0.69
N LYS A 78 9.65 -9.16 -1.64
CA LYS A 78 11.05 -9.40 -1.99
C LYS A 78 11.90 -8.27 -1.43
N LEU A 79 13.05 -8.62 -0.86
CA LEU A 79 14.05 -7.65 -0.43
C LEU A 79 15.12 -7.54 -1.49
N GLY A 80 15.51 -6.31 -1.81
CA GLY A 80 16.69 -6.02 -2.59
C GLY A 80 17.98 -6.43 -1.86
N VAL A 81 19.10 -6.23 -2.54
CA VAL A 81 20.42 -6.64 -2.04
C VAL A 81 20.75 -5.89 -0.75
N PRO A 82 21.10 -6.59 0.36
CA PRO A 82 21.55 -5.97 1.61
C PRO A 82 22.80 -5.08 1.41
N PRO A 83 23.07 -4.12 2.32
CA PRO A 83 22.34 -3.80 3.55
C PRO A 83 21.22 -2.76 3.38
N TYR A 84 21.09 -2.12 2.21
CA TYR A 84 20.11 -1.05 1.95
C TYR A 84 19.21 -1.39 0.76
N GLY A 85 18.73 -2.64 0.75
CA GLY A 85 17.84 -3.15 -0.28
C GLY A 85 16.47 -2.49 -0.24
N TRP A 86 15.96 -2.14 -1.41
CA TRP A 86 14.58 -1.72 -1.59
C TRP A 86 13.63 -2.88 -1.37
N VAL A 87 12.41 -2.57 -0.99
CA VAL A 87 11.38 -3.56 -0.71
C VAL A 87 10.38 -3.54 -1.87
N SER A 88 10.18 -4.69 -2.52
CA SER A 88 9.24 -4.81 -3.65
C SER A 88 8.20 -5.89 -3.43
N LEU A 89 6.93 -5.53 -3.66
CA LEU A 89 5.84 -6.48 -3.70
C LEU A 89 5.79 -7.16 -5.06
N ASN A 90 5.40 -8.43 -5.04
CA ASN A 90 5.10 -9.22 -6.23
C ASN A 90 3.87 -10.10 -5.94
N GLY A 91 3.24 -10.65 -6.97
CA GLY A 91 2.20 -11.66 -6.78
C GLY A 91 2.72 -12.85 -5.97
N SER A 92 1.91 -13.34 -5.04
CA SER A 92 2.16 -14.56 -4.28
C SER A 92 1.94 -15.81 -5.14
N LYS A 93 2.02 -16.99 -4.52
CA LYS A 93 1.63 -18.25 -5.17
C LYS A 93 0.14 -18.30 -5.55
N ALA A 94 -0.72 -17.52 -4.90
CA ALA A 94 -2.14 -17.39 -5.25
C ALA A 94 -2.37 -16.49 -6.49
N GLY A 95 -1.30 -15.87 -7.02
CA GLY A 95 -1.37 -14.88 -8.09
C GLY A 95 -1.70 -13.49 -7.56
N GLY A 96 -1.00 -12.46 -8.06
CA GLY A 96 -1.30 -11.07 -7.73
C GLY A 96 -2.63 -10.60 -8.33
N LEU A 97 -3.21 -9.54 -7.76
CA LEU A 97 -4.46 -8.97 -8.25
C LEU A 97 -4.27 -8.06 -9.46
N PHE A 98 -3.20 -7.26 -9.47
CA PHE A 98 -3.02 -6.17 -10.43
C PHE A 98 -1.82 -6.34 -11.35
N SER A 99 -1.89 -5.76 -12.54
CA SER A 99 -0.76 -5.50 -13.41
C SER A 99 0.13 -4.40 -12.80
N LEU A 100 1.40 -4.31 -13.22
CA LEU A 100 2.27 -3.21 -12.78
C LEU A 100 1.76 -1.88 -13.31
N TYR A 101 1.77 -0.82 -12.50
CA TYR A 101 1.47 0.52 -13.01
C TYR A 101 2.45 0.95 -14.10
N SER A 102 3.74 0.68 -13.89
CA SER A 102 4.79 0.87 -14.88
C SER A 102 5.74 -0.32 -14.93
N GLN A 103 6.11 -0.74 -16.14
CA GLN A 103 7.15 -1.76 -16.36
C GLN A 103 8.51 -1.33 -15.79
N SER A 104 8.75 -0.02 -15.72
CA SER A 104 9.98 0.54 -15.16
C SER A 104 9.76 1.96 -14.66
N TYR A 105 10.07 2.19 -13.39
CA TYR A 105 10.23 3.53 -12.84
C TYR A 105 11.70 3.95 -12.97
N LYS A 106 12.00 4.74 -13.99
CA LYS A 106 13.34 5.31 -14.20
C LYS A 106 13.47 6.62 -13.44
N ASN A 107 14.66 6.90 -12.91
CA ASN A 107 15.06 8.18 -12.29
C ASN A 107 14.23 8.67 -11.09
N PHE A 108 13.16 7.98 -10.67
CA PHE A 108 12.30 8.40 -9.55
C PHE A 108 13.06 8.65 -8.24
N LYS A 109 14.22 8.00 -8.07
CA LYS A 109 15.10 8.16 -6.89
C LYS A 109 15.69 9.57 -6.76
N GLN A 110 15.69 10.36 -7.83
CA GLN A 110 16.16 11.74 -7.85
C GLN A 110 15.05 12.74 -7.47
N GLU A 111 13.79 12.29 -7.46
CA GLU A 111 12.60 13.11 -7.21
C GLU A 111 11.99 12.73 -5.86
N PHE A 112 12.54 13.28 -4.77
CA PHE A 112 12.06 13.00 -3.41
C PHE A 112 12.01 14.25 -2.54
N PHE A 113 11.18 14.20 -1.51
CA PHE A 113 11.07 15.27 -0.52
C PHE A 113 10.91 14.71 0.89
N ARG A 114 11.15 15.57 1.88
CA ARG A 114 10.86 15.30 3.29
C ARG A 114 9.42 15.71 3.58
N VAL A 115 8.70 14.82 4.25
CA VAL A 115 7.39 15.10 4.84
C VAL A 115 7.59 15.26 6.33
N LEU A 116 7.18 16.40 6.87
CA LEU A 116 7.19 16.71 8.29
C LEU A 116 5.85 17.32 8.69
N PRO A 117 5.39 17.12 9.94
CA PRO A 117 4.25 17.84 10.47
C PRO A 117 4.53 19.35 10.49
N LYS A 118 3.51 20.14 10.20
CA LYS A 118 3.63 21.60 10.09
C LYS A 118 3.89 22.24 11.46
N GLU A 119 3.17 21.81 12.50
CA GLU A 119 3.12 22.49 13.80
C GLU A 119 2.74 21.52 14.94
N VAL A 120 3.50 20.49 15.31
CA VAL A 120 3.03 19.64 16.44
C VAL A 120 4.11 18.91 17.26
N ASP A 121 3.89 18.95 18.57
CA ASP A 121 4.39 18.05 19.59
C ASP A 121 4.00 16.59 19.26
N PRO A 122 4.93 15.62 19.20
CA PRO A 122 4.61 14.21 18.93
C PRO A 122 3.49 13.59 19.82
N LEU A 123 3.15 14.21 20.95
CA LEU A 123 2.04 13.79 21.81
C LEU A 123 0.65 14.24 21.30
N GLU A 124 0.57 15.31 20.50
CA GLU A 124 -0.68 15.83 19.94
C GLU A 124 -0.85 15.51 18.45
N ASP A 125 0.21 15.03 17.79
CA ASP A 125 0.19 14.69 16.37
C ASP A 125 -0.44 13.31 16.11
N GLU A 126 -1.76 13.24 16.00
CA GLU A 126 -2.46 11.99 15.65
C GLU A 126 -2.27 11.57 14.17
N VAL A 127 -1.65 12.42 13.33
CA VAL A 127 -1.44 12.17 11.90
C VAL A 127 -0.27 11.21 11.72
N PHE A 128 0.87 11.49 12.36
CA PHE A 128 2.08 10.66 12.29
C PHE A 128 2.39 9.87 13.56
N TYR A 129 1.77 10.23 14.70
CA TYR A 129 1.95 9.57 15.99
C TYR A 129 0.63 9.03 16.52
N PHE A 130 0.72 8.02 17.39
CA PHE A 130 -0.39 7.54 18.18
C PHE A 130 0.15 7.17 19.57
N GLY A 131 -0.32 7.88 20.60
CA GLY A 131 0.20 7.71 21.96
C GLY A 131 1.70 8.00 22.09
N GLY A 132 2.22 8.97 21.33
CA GLY A 132 3.65 9.34 21.32
C GLY A 132 4.58 8.40 20.55
N LEU A 133 4.06 7.31 19.94
CA LEU A 133 4.80 6.42 19.06
C LEU A 133 4.49 6.71 17.60
N SER A 134 5.49 6.62 16.72
CA SER A 134 5.26 6.76 15.27
C SER A 134 4.29 5.70 14.77
N ARG A 135 3.30 6.08 13.97
CA ARG A 135 2.31 5.15 13.39
C ARG A 135 2.92 4.15 12.39
N PHE A 136 4.12 4.40 11.91
CA PHE A 136 4.90 3.54 11.00
C PHE A 136 6.39 3.90 11.08
N PRO A 137 7.32 3.05 10.58
CA PRO A 137 8.74 3.38 10.56
C PRO A 137 9.02 4.61 9.68
N LEU A 138 9.52 5.70 10.27
CA LEU A 138 9.76 6.96 9.55
C LEU A 138 11.05 6.94 8.71
N TYR A 139 12.05 6.17 9.16
CA TYR A 139 13.38 6.12 8.56
C TYR A 139 13.70 4.74 8.01
N TRP A 140 14.62 4.69 7.05
CA TRP A 140 15.04 3.48 6.38
C TRP A 140 15.40 2.37 7.37
N GLN A 141 14.79 1.20 7.20
CA GLN A 141 14.95 0.07 8.10
C GLN A 141 16.01 -0.90 7.56
N GLN A 142 16.88 -1.39 8.45
CA GLN A 142 17.95 -2.33 8.12
C GLN A 142 17.47 -3.78 8.02
N ALA A 143 16.35 -4.11 8.67
CA ALA A 143 15.79 -5.46 8.72
C ALA A 143 14.29 -5.46 8.38
N PRO A 144 13.89 -5.21 7.12
CA PRO A 144 12.50 -5.41 6.71
C PRO A 144 12.10 -6.88 6.79
N VAL A 145 10.83 -7.12 7.11
CA VAL A 145 10.26 -8.46 7.32
C VAL A 145 9.73 -9.01 6.00
N ARG A 146 10.29 -10.13 5.55
CA ARG A 146 9.78 -10.88 4.38
C ARG A 146 8.49 -11.62 4.72
N PHE A 147 7.59 -11.70 3.75
CA PHE A 147 6.45 -12.63 3.79
C PHE A 147 6.21 -13.22 2.40
N ASN A 148 5.57 -14.39 2.34
CA ASN A 148 5.26 -15.10 1.11
C ASN A 148 3.83 -15.63 1.15
N GLY A 149 2.87 -14.77 0.82
CA GLY A 149 1.46 -15.11 0.98
C GLY A 149 1.03 -15.12 2.45
N LEU A 150 -0.19 -15.61 2.66
CA LEU A 150 -0.76 -15.81 3.98
C LEU A 150 -0.22 -17.11 4.62
N ALA A 151 1.01 -17.10 5.13
CA ALA A 151 1.53 -18.22 5.91
C ALA A 151 1.17 -18.03 7.39
N ASN A 152 0.34 -18.93 7.93
CA ASN A 152 0.06 -19.09 9.38
C ASN A 152 -0.77 -17.99 10.06
N LEU A 153 -1.48 -17.12 9.32
CA LEU A 153 -2.46 -16.20 9.91
C LEU A 153 -3.83 -16.87 9.98
N GLU A 154 -4.47 -16.85 11.14
CA GLU A 154 -5.86 -17.26 11.28
C GLU A 154 -6.76 -16.30 10.48
N LEU A 155 -7.47 -16.84 9.49
CA LEU A 155 -8.45 -16.09 8.73
C LEU A 155 -9.82 -16.17 9.41
N SER A 156 -10.44 -15.01 9.59
CA SER A 156 -11.88 -14.96 9.84
C SER A 156 -12.65 -15.52 8.63
N THR A 157 -13.84 -16.06 8.87
CA THR A 157 -14.74 -16.53 7.80
C THR A 157 -15.03 -15.43 6.78
N SER A 158 -15.15 -14.18 7.23
CA SER A 158 -15.34 -13.02 6.34
C SER A 158 -14.14 -12.77 5.44
N ASN A 159 -12.91 -12.86 5.96
CA ASN A 159 -11.71 -12.70 5.13
C ASN A 159 -11.59 -13.84 4.11
N ALA A 160 -11.93 -15.06 4.50
CA ALA A 160 -11.91 -16.21 3.59
C ALA A 160 -12.94 -16.10 2.46
N ALA A 161 -14.13 -15.57 2.73
CA ALA A 161 -15.14 -15.29 1.70
C ALA A 161 -14.64 -14.22 0.71
N ALA A 162 -14.16 -13.09 1.23
CA ALA A 162 -13.64 -12.00 0.40
C ALA A 162 -12.43 -12.42 -0.45
N ILE A 163 -11.56 -13.30 0.05
CA ILE A 163 -10.48 -13.89 -0.75
C ILE A 163 -11.06 -14.66 -1.94
N LYS A 164 -12.08 -15.49 -1.74
CA LYS A 164 -12.71 -16.25 -2.84
C LYS A 164 -13.34 -15.33 -3.88
N ASP A 165 -14.00 -14.27 -3.43
CA ASP A 165 -14.62 -13.29 -4.33
C ASP A 165 -13.55 -12.60 -5.20
N LEU A 166 -12.43 -12.19 -4.59
CA LEU A 166 -11.30 -11.59 -5.30
C LEU A 166 -10.56 -12.59 -6.20
N GLU A 167 -10.50 -13.87 -5.83
CA GLU A 167 -9.90 -14.93 -6.65
C GLU A 167 -10.68 -15.21 -7.92
N ALA A 168 -12.00 -15.01 -7.89
CA ALA A 168 -12.91 -15.20 -9.01
C ALA A 168 -12.83 -14.09 -10.07
N LEU A 169 -12.24 -12.93 -9.73
CA LEU A 169 -12.03 -11.83 -10.68
C LEU A 169 -11.06 -12.23 -11.81
N PRO A 170 -11.21 -11.63 -13.01
CA PRO A 170 -10.22 -11.77 -14.07
C PRO A 170 -8.89 -11.14 -13.61
N ARG A 171 -7.81 -11.93 -13.61
CA ARG A 171 -6.49 -11.49 -13.11
C ARG A 171 -5.40 -11.66 -14.17
N PRO A 172 -4.46 -10.69 -14.29
CA PRO A 172 -4.38 -9.46 -13.51
C PRO A 172 -5.39 -8.38 -13.96
N LEU A 173 -5.92 -7.60 -13.02
CA LEU A 173 -6.68 -6.39 -13.27
C LEU A 173 -5.73 -5.24 -13.68
N ASP A 174 -6.17 -4.35 -14.58
CA ASP A 174 -5.34 -3.22 -14.98
C ASP A 174 -5.23 -2.19 -13.83
N CYS A 175 -4.01 -1.99 -13.31
CA CYS A 175 -3.81 -1.11 -12.16
C CYS A 175 -4.23 0.35 -12.43
N LYS A 176 -4.00 0.87 -13.65
CA LYS A 176 -4.35 2.25 -13.97
C LYS A 176 -5.85 2.44 -14.03
N LEU A 177 -6.56 1.47 -14.60
CA LEU A 177 -8.02 1.44 -14.58
C LEU A 177 -8.52 1.46 -13.14
N ILE A 178 -8.05 0.55 -12.29
CA ILE A 178 -8.48 0.48 -10.89
C ILE A 178 -8.22 1.80 -10.16
N LEU A 179 -7.03 2.38 -10.29
CA LEU A 179 -6.72 3.67 -9.66
C LEU A 179 -7.60 4.81 -10.17
N SER A 180 -8.01 4.80 -11.44
CA SER A 180 -8.91 5.82 -12.00
C SER A 180 -10.31 5.81 -11.36
N LEU A 181 -10.73 4.69 -10.77
CA LEU A 181 -12.02 4.58 -10.07
C LEU A 181 -12.04 5.37 -8.75
N ALA A 182 -10.88 5.73 -8.20
CA ALA A 182 -10.79 6.51 -6.97
C ALA A 182 -11.51 7.87 -7.05
N SER A 183 -11.51 8.49 -8.23
CA SER A 183 -12.15 9.79 -8.51
C SER A 183 -13.48 9.68 -9.25
N SER A 184 -13.95 8.45 -9.57
CA SER A 184 -15.20 8.25 -10.29
C SER A 184 -16.41 8.40 -9.37
N ALA A 185 -17.41 9.18 -9.81
CA ALA A 185 -18.72 9.24 -9.17
C ALA A 185 -19.53 7.94 -9.34
N TYR A 186 -19.12 7.05 -10.26
CA TYR A 186 -19.80 5.80 -10.60
C TYR A 186 -18.79 4.64 -10.65
N LYS A 187 -18.26 4.26 -9.49
CA LYS A 187 -17.15 3.30 -9.36
C LYS A 187 -17.48 1.91 -9.90
N GLU A 188 -18.70 1.42 -9.62
CA GLU A 188 -19.16 0.08 -10.02
C GLU A 188 -19.33 -0.05 -11.53
N ARG A 189 -19.99 0.92 -12.18
CA ARG A 189 -20.26 0.92 -13.63
C ARG A 189 -18.99 0.88 -14.49
N GLY A 190 -17.87 1.42 -14.00
CA GLY A 190 -16.58 1.38 -14.70
C GLY A 190 -15.98 -0.02 -14.75
N LEU A 191 -16.08 -0.77 -13.64
CA LEU A 191 -15.67 -2.18 -13.61
C LEU A 191 -16.62 -3.05 -14.44
N GLU A 192 -17.93 -2.80 -14.34
CA GLU A 192 -18.93 -3.52 -15.13
C GLU A 192 -18.75 -3.32 -16.64
N SER A 193 -18.40 -2.13 -17.10
CA SER A 193 -18.21 -1.87 -18.53
C SER A 193 -16.98 -2.55 -19.13
N GLU A 194 -15.93 -2.76 -18.35
CA GLU A 194 -14.69 -3.41 -18.84
C GLU A 194 -14.63 -4.91 -18.51
N TYR A 195 -15.25 -5.34 -17.41
CA TYR A 195 -15.26 -6.72 -16.93
C TYR A 195 -16.70 -7.27 -16.84
N ILE A 196 -17.48 -7.05 -17.91
CA ILE A 196 -18.93 -7.31 -18.13
C ILE A 196 -19.47 -8.65 -17.57
N VAL A 197 -18.62 -9.62 -17.24
CA VAL A 197 -19.04 -10.99 -16.93
C VAL A 197 -19.43 -11.23 -15.45
N PHE A 198 -19.18 -10.31 -14.51
CA PHE A 198 -19.25 -10.69 -13.08
C PHE A 198 -20.27 -9.97 -12.18
N PHE A 199 -20.92 -8.88 -12.63
CA PHE A 199 -21.92 -8.18 -11.79
C PHE A 199 -23.38 -8.48 -12.18
N SER A 200 -23.59 -9.35 -13.17
CA SER A 200 -24.94 -9.82 -13.55
C SER A 200 -25.23 -11.18 -12.92
N CYS A 201 -25.55 -11.19 -11.63
CA CYS A 201 -26.27 -12.27 -10.95
C CYS A 201 -27.07 -11.71 -9.76
#